data_AF-A0A161MGF1-F1
#
_entry.id   AF-A0A161MGF1-F1
#
_cell.length_a   1.000
_cell.length_b   1.000
_cell.length_c   1.000
_cell.angle_alpha   90.00
_cell.angle_beta   90.00
_cell.angle_gamma   90.00
#
_symmetry.space_group_name_H-M   'P 1'
#
loop_
_entity.id
_entity.type
_entity.pdbx_description
1 polymer ?
#
loop_
_entity_poly.entity_id
_entity_poly.type
_entity_poly.pdbx_seq_one_letter_code
_entity_poly.pdbx_strand_id
1 'polypeptide(L)'
;PVGAKGTTAYVMLEIHYDNPTFKGGITDNSGLKIIMTSTLRKYDAGVIELGLEYTDKMAIPPLQEKFELTGHCIAECTSVALPFDGIWIFASQLHTHLTGVKVETVLVRNGAEILRVDRDNHYSPHYQEIRLLRHRVYVFPGNALYTRCTYDTMTRKEIT
;
A
#
# COMPACT_ATOMS: atom_id res chain seq x y z
N PRO A 1 6.85 4.17 -17.15
CA PRO A 1 7.81 3.86 -18.24
C PRO A 1 9.21 3.69 -17.62
N VAL A 2 10.10 2.90 -18.24
CA VAL A 2 11.44 2.64 -17.71
C VAL A 2 12.50 2.90 -18.78
N GLY A 3 13.69 3.35 -18.39
CA GLY A 3 14.82 3.54 -19.30
C GLY A 3 14.71 4.72 -20.28
N ALA A 4 13.89 5.72 -19.97
CA ALA A 4 13.82 6.95 -20.77
C ALA A 4 15.09 7.80 -20.59
N LYS A 5 15.46 8.59 -21.60
CA LYS A 5 16.62 9.50 -21.53
C LYS A 5 16.44 10.46 -20.35
N GLY A 6 17.43 10.51 -19.45
CA GLY A 6 17.37 11.32 -18.23
C GLY A 6 16.74 10.63 -17.01
N THR A 7 16.39 9.34 -17.10
CA THR A 7 15.92 8.52 -15.97
C THR A 7 16.98 7.52 -15.50
N THR A 8 16.77 6.89 -14.34
CA THR A 8 17.67 5.85 -13.83
C THR A 8 17.73 4.65 -14.78
N ALA A 9 18.95 4.11 -14.97
CA ALA A 9 19.20 2.91 -15.78
C ALA A 9 19.24 1.62 -14.95
N TYR A 10 19.14 1.71 -13.62
CA TYR A 10 19.28 0.58 -12.71
C TYR A 10 17.95 0.26 -12.01
N VAL A 11 17.77 -1.02 -11.71
CA VAL A 11 16.69 -1.53 -10.85
C VAL A 11 17.33 -2.04 -9.57
N MET A 12 16.78 -1.64 -8.43
CA MET A 12 17.11 -2.21 -7.13
C MET A 12 16.08 -3.28 -6.80
N LEU A 13 16.54 -4.50 -6.50
CA LEU A 13 15.71 -5.58 -6.00
C LEU A 13 15.98 -5.76 -4.51
N GLU A 14 14.97 -5.52 -3.70
CA GLU A 14 14.99 -5.79 -2.27
C GLU A 14 14.16 -7.06 -2.01
N ILE A 15 14.75 -8.03 -1.29
CA ILE A 15 14.10 -9.31 -0.96
C ILE A 15 14.05 -9.45 0.55
N HIS A 16 12.85 -9.65 1.08
CA HIS A 16 12.62 -9.94 2.49
C HIS A 16 12.70 -11.44 2.76
N TYR A 17 13.68 -11.87 3.57
CA TYR A 17 13.82 -13.25 4.02
C TYR A 17 13.41 -13.39 5.48
N ASP A 18 12.38 -14.18 5.75
CA ASP A 18 12.06 -14.66 7.09
C ASP A 18 12.73 -16.02 7.33
N ASN A 19 13.75 -16.07 8.18
CA ASN A 19 14.54 -17.29 8.47
C ASN A 19 14.43 -17.70 9.95
N PRO A 20 13.24 -18.13 10.42
CA PRO A 20 12.99 -18.39 11.84
C PRO A 20 13.82 -19.55 12.41
N THR A 21 14.30 -20.45 11.54
CA THR A 21 15.13 -21.61 11.94
C THR A 21 16.64 -21.37 11.78
N PHE A 22 17.07 -20.15 11.43
CA PHE A 22 18.49 -19.77 11.26
C PHE A 22 19.28 -20.73 10.36
N LYS A 23 18.65 -21.22 9.28
CA LYS A 23 19.32 -22.15 8.36
C LYS A 23 20.42 -21.41 7.60
N GLY A 24 21.63 -21.99 7.62
CA GLY A 24 22.78 -21.53 6.86
C GLY A 24 23.05 -22.40 5.63
N GLY A 25 23.98 -21.93 4.77
CA GLY A 25 24.42 -22.68 3.59
C GLY A 25 23.42 -22.74 2.44
N ILE A 26 22.33 -21.97 2.50
CA ILE A 26 21.35 -21.88 1.42
C ILE A 26 21.82 -20.82 0.42
N THR A 27 21.90 -21.19 -0.85
CA THR A 27 22.07 -20.25 -1.96
C THR A 27 20.71 -19.99 -2.58
N ASP A 28 20.26 -18.75 -2.55
CA ASP A 28 19.01 -18.31 -3.18
C ASP A 28 19.32 -17.50 -4.45
N ASN A 29 18.49 -17.67 -5.48
CA ASN A 29 18.54 -16.91 -6.73
C ASN A 29 17.13 -16.41 -7.11
N SER A 30 16.34 -16.04 -6.10
CA SER A 30 14.98 -15.54 -6.29
C SER A 30 14.97 -14.15 -6.90
N GLY A 31 13.86 -13.80 -7.55
CA GLY A 31 13.69 -12.48 -8.13
C GLY A 31 12.36 -12.32 -8.87
N LEU A 32 12.29 -11.28 -9.69
CA LEU A 32 11.09 -10.92 -10.44
C LEU A 32 11.30 -11.08 -11.94
N LYS A 33 10.28 -11.60 -12.63
CA LYS A 33 10.24 -11.61 -14.10
C LYS A 33 9.48 -10.39 -14.58
N ILE A 34 10.17 -9.45 -15.22
CA ILE A 34 9.55 -8.25 -15.78
C ILE A 34 9.29 -8.45 -17.27
N ILE A 35 8.03 -8.35 -17.68
CA ILE A 35 7.61 -8.46 -19.09
C ILE A 35 7.35 -7.05 -19.62
N MET A 36 8.11 -6.64 -20.63
CA MET A 36 8.07 -5.29 -21.20
C MET A 36 7.72 -5.31 -22.69
N THR A 37 7.32 -4.15 -23.22
CA THR A 37 7.13 -3.90 -24.65
C THR A 37 7.79 -2.58 -25.03
N SER A 38 8.35 -2.51 -26.24
CA SER A 38 8.90 -1.26 -26.81
C SER A 38 7.82 -0.31 -27.32
N THR A 39 6.57 -0.79 -27.47
CA THR A 39 5.44 0.04 -27.92
C THR A 39 4.77 0.72 -26.73
N LEU A 40 4.79 2.05 -26.70
CA LEU A 40 4.13 2.82 -25.66
C LEU A 40 2.61 2.57 -25.67
N ARG A 41 2.05 2.42 -24.47
CA ARG A 41 0.60 2.37 -24.27
C ARG A 41 0.05 3.79 -24.12
N LYS A 42 -1.28 3.91 -24.19
CA LYS A 42 -1.97 5.20 -24.10
C LYS A 42 -1.68 5.98 -22.81
N TYR A 43 -1.47 5.27 -21.69
CA TYR A 43 -1.26 5.88 -20.38
C TYR A 43 -0.05 5.27 -19.69
N ASP A 44 0.68 6.10 -18.95
CA ASP A 44 1.67 5.66 -17.99
C ASP A 44 0.99 5.23 -16.69
N ALA A 45 1.44 4.10 -16.13
CA ALA A 45 1.02 3.64 -14.81
C ALA A 45 2.10 3.98 -13.78
N GLY A 46 1.65 4.41 -12.60
CA GLY A 46 2.49 4.60 -11.42
C GLY A 46 1.98 3.76 -10.24
N VAL A 47 2.81 3.65 -9.21
CA VAL A 47 2.47 3.03 -7.93
C VAL A 47 2.62 4.12 -6.87
N ILE A 48 1.63 4.24 -5.99
CA ILE A 48 1.65 5.17 -4.86
C ILE A 48 1.43 4.33 -3.61
N GLU A 49 2.30 4.51 -2.63
CA GLU A 49 2.16 3.92 -1.31
C GLU A 49 1.30 4.84 -0.43
N LEU A 50 0.25 4.28 0.19
CA LEU A 50 -0.69 5.00 1.03
C LEU A 50 -0.81 4.30 2.38
N GLY A 51 -0.58 5.01 3.47
CA GLY A 51 -0.66 4.40 4.78
C GLY A 51 0.11 5.15 5.84
N LEU A 52 0.64 4.38 6.78
CA LEU A 52 1.40 4.84 7.93
C LEU A 52 2.88 4.88 7.58
N GLU A 53 3.60 5.82 8.17
CA GLU A 53 5.07 5.81 8.15
C GLU A 53 5.59 4.71 9.09
N TYR A 54 6.72 4.09 8.72
CA TYR A 54 7.38 3.05 9.49
C TYR A 54 8.13 3.63 10.70
N THR A 55 7.39 4.07 11.72
CA THR A 55 7.94 4.66 12.95
C THR A 55 7.26 4.14 14.22
N ASP A 56 8.00 4.12 15.33
CA ASP A 56 7.54 3.67 16.65
C ASP A 56 6.42 4.54 17.26
N LYS A 57 6.07 5.66 16.62
CA LYS A 57 4.96 6.52 17.05
C LYS A 57 3.60 5.89 16.77
N MET A 58 3.54 4.91 15.87
CA MET A 58 2.32 4.23 15.44
C MET A 58 2.22 2.86 16.12
N ALA A 59 2.17 2.86 17.45
CA ALA A 59 2.19 1.67 18.28
C ALA A 59 0.78 1.12 18.56
N ILE A 60 0.67 -0.20 18.66
CA ILE A 60 -0.56 -0.94 18.97
C ILE A 60 -0.41 -1.57 20.36
N PRO A 61 -1.26 -1.22 21.35
CA PRO A 61 -1.22 -1.84 22.66
C PRO A 61 -1.40 -3.38 22.59
N PRO A 62 -0.85 -4.15 23.56
CA PRO A 62 -1.15 -5.57 23.66
C PRO A 62 -2.60 -5.81 24.08
N LEU A 63 -3.08 -7.05 23.87
CA LEU A 63 -4.39 -7.52 24.34
C LEU A 63 -5.59 -6.73 23.79
N GLN A 64 -5.49 -6.20 22.58
CA GLN A 64 -6.60 -5.52 21.91
C GLN A 64 -7.31 -6.47 20.95
N GLU A 65 -8.63 -6.63 21.08
CA GLU A 65 -9.43 -7.36 20.08
C GLU A 65 -9.46 -6.59 18.75
N LYS A 66 -9.61 -5.26 18.82
CA LYS A 66 -9.63 -4.37 17.67
C LYS A 66 -9.00 -3.04 18.02
N PHE A 67 -7.89 -2.72 17.35
CA PHE A 67 -7.26 -1.42 17.43
C PHE A 67 -7.05 -0.87 16.03
N GLU A 68 -7.46 0.37 15.77
CA GLU A 68 -7.36 0.99 14.44
C GLU A 68 -6.25 2.03 14.41
N LEU A 69 -5.41 1.96 13.38
CA LEU A 69 -4.49 3.03 12.99
C LEU A 69 -4.89 3.58 11.62
N THR A 70 -4.78 4.90 11.45
CA THR A 70 -5.10 5.58 10.20
C THR A 70 -3.89 6.33 9.65
N GLY A 71 -3.54 6.04 8.40
CA GLY A 71 -2.62 6.82 7.59
C GLY A 71 -3.35 7.84 6.72
N HIS A 72 -2.73 9.01 6.50
CA HIS A 72 -3.37 10.13 5.83
C HIS A 72 -2.54 10.69 4.68
N CYS A 73 -3.09 10.64 3.47
CA CYS A 73 -2.71 11.52 2.37
C CYS A 73 -3.74 12.65 2.30
N ILE A 74 -3.41 13.79 2.92
CA ILE A 74 -4.30 14.95 3.05
C ILE A 74 -4.48 15.70 1.72
N ALA A 75 -5.49 16.56 1.65
CA ALA A 75 -5.85 17.31 0.45
C ALA A 75 -4.69 18.18 -0.08
N GLU A 76 -3.90 18.75 0.82
CA GLU A 76 -2.72 19.57 0.51
C GLU A 76 -1.65 18.73 -0.19
N CYS A 77 -1.46 17.47 0.23
CA CYS A 77 -0.50 16.55 -0.38
C CYS A 77 -0.90 16.24 -1.83
N THR A 78 -2.16 15.86 -2.07
CA THR A 78 -2.63 15.57 -3.43
C THR A 78 -2.71 16.81 -4.31
N SER A 79 -2.98 17.98 -3.73
CA SER A 79 -3.00 19.26 -4.46
C SER A 79 -1.65 19.60 -5.08
N VAL A 80 -0.55 19.23 -4.40
CA VAL A 80 0.81 19.49 -4.87
C VAL A 80 1.35 18.35 -5.73
N ALA A 81 1.06 17.10 -5.35
CA ALA A 81 1.70 15.93 -5.95
C ALA A 81 0.98 15.38 -7.20
N LEU A 82 -0.34 15.55 -7.31
CA LEU A 82 -1.09 15.01 -8.44
C LEU A 82 -1.14 15.99 -9.62
N PRO A 83 -1.18 15.49 -10.87
CA PRO A 83 -1.40 16.34 -12.03
C PRO A 83 -2.76 17.03 -11.96
N PHE A 84 -2.90 18.17 -12.64
CA PHE A 84 -4.15 18.95 -12.65
C PHE A 84 -5.38 18.12 -13.04
N ASP A 85 -5.22 17.23 -14.02
CA ASP A 85 -6.26 16.31 -14.49
C ASP A 85 -6.40 15.04 -13.61
N GLY A 86 -5.84 15.03 -12.39
CA GLY A 86 -5.97 13.93 -11.45
C GLY A 86 -5.44 12.57 -11.94
N ILE A 87 -5.82 11.52 -11.23
CA ILE A 87 -5.41 10.14 -11.53
C ILE A 87 -6.59 9.16 -11.48
N TRP A 88 -6.42 8.04 -12.15
CA TRP A 88 -7.32 6.88 -12.07
C TRP A 88 -6.65 5.74 -11.31
N ILE A 89 -7.17 5.40 -10.13
CA ILE A 89 -6.80 4.19 -9.42
C ILE A 89 -7.59 3.03 -10.04
N PHE A 90 -6.88 2.02 -10.53
CA PHE A 90 -7.47 0.85 -11.18
C PHE A 90 -7.11 -0.47 -10.50
N ALA A 91 -6.15 -0.47 -9.59
CA ALA A 91 -5.71 -1.62 -8.82
C ALA A 91 -5.26 -1.17 -7.42
N SER A 92 -5.27 -2.10 -6.47
CA SER A 92 -4.83 -1.88 -5.09
C SER A 92 -4.23 -3.18 -4.53
N GLN A 93 -3.24 -3.04 -3.64
CA GLN A 93 -2.69 -4.13 -2.85
C GLN A 93 -2.65 -3.65 -1.40
N LEU A 94 -3.38 -4.34 -0.53
CA LEU A 94 -3.42 -4.05 0.90
C LEU A 94 -2.29 -4.80 1.59
N HIS A 95 -1.65 -4.18 2.58
CA HIS A 95 -0.51 -4.75 3.28
C HIS A 95 -0.54 -4.42 4.78
N THR A 96 -0.30 -5.44 5.60
CA THR A 96 0.02 -5.33 7.03
C THR A 96 0.92 -6.51 7.44
N HIS A 97 1.50 -6.41 8.63
CA HIS A 97 2.11 -7.55 9.32
C HIS A 97 1.06 -8.42 10.01
N LEU A 98 1.52 -9.38 10.82
CA LEU A 98 0.77 -10.53 11.35
C LEU A 98 -0.48 -10.22 12.18
N THR A 99 -0.59 -9.03 12.76
CA THR A 99 -1.74 -8.64 13.61
C THR A 99 -2.86 -7.96 12.83
N GLY A 100 -2.67 -7.63 11.55
CA GLY A 100 -3.70 -6.95 10.77
C GLY A 100 -4.83 -7.87 10.33
N VAL A 101 -6.07 -7.43 10.52
CA VAL A 101 -7.29 -8.23 10.27
C VAL A 101 -8.27 -7.55 9.30
N LYS A 102 -8.14 -6.24 9.11
CA LYS A 102 -8.96 -5.46 8.18
C LYS A 102 -8.16 -4.28 7.67
N VAL A 103 -8.31 -3.97 6.38
CA VAL A 103 -7.74 -2.76 5.77
C VAL A 103 -8.78 -2.12 4.86
N GLU A 104 -8.90 -0.80 4.90
CA GLU A 104 -9.68 -0.03 3.93
C GLU A 104 -9.01 1.28 3.57
N THR A 105 -9.18 1.71 2.32
CA THR A 105 -8.78 3.04 1.85
C THR A 105 -10.01 3.80 1.39
N VAL A 106 -10.19 5.02 1.87
CA VAL A 106 -11.33 5.88 1.53
C VAL A 106 -10.88 7.16 0.84
N LEU A 107 -11.69 7.63 -0.09
CA LEU A 107 -11.52 8.95 -0.70
C LEU A 107 -12.40 9.95 0.03
N VAL A 108 -11.77 11.03 0.49
CA VAL A 108 -12.41 12.14 1.19
C VAL A 108 -12.36 13.39 0.32
N ARG A 109 -13.48 14.11 0.25
CA ARG A 109 -13.59 15.39 -0.45
C ARG A 109 -14.33 16.38 0.42
N ASN A 110 -13.75 17.56 0.62
CA ASN A 110 -14.33 18.62 1.45
C ASN A 110 -14.71 18.13 2.87
N GLY A 111 -13.87 17.29 3.46
CA GLY A 111 -14.08 16.72 4.80
C GLY A 111 -15.07 15.54 4.88
N ALA A 112 -15.70 15.14 3.78
CA ALA A 112 -16.64 14.01 3.75
C ALA A 112 -16.05 12.80 3.01
N GLU A 113 -16.21 11.61 3.59
CA GLU A 113 -15.95 10.35 2.87
C GLU A 113 -16.95 10.17 1.74
N ILE A 114 -16.45 10.09 0.51
CA ILE A 114 -17.29 10.00 -0.68
C ILE A 114 -17.44 8.55 -1.14
N LEU A 115 -16.35 7.78 -1.09
CA LEU A 115 -16.32 6.39 -1.50
C LEU A 115 -15.15 5.63 -0.88
N ARG A 116 -15.23 4.30 -0.95
CA ARG A 116 -14.14 3.39 -0.61
C ARG A 116 -13.37 3.02 -1.88
N VAL A 117 -12.07 3.25 -1.87
CA VAL A 117 -11.16 2.88 -2.96
C VAL A 117 -10.97 1.38 -2.99
N ASP A 118 -10.61 0.81 -1.85
CA ASP A 118 -10.46 -0.62 -1.63
C ASP A 118 -10.80 -0.96 -0.18
N ARG A 119 -11.26 -2.19 0.07
CA ARG A 119 -11.65 -2.65 1.39
C ARG A 119 -11.60 -4.17 1.47
N ASP A 120 -10.96 -4.67 2.51
CA ASP A 120 -11.06 -6.07 2.90
C ASP A 120 -11.28 -6.16 4.42
N ASN A 121 -12.45 -6.68 4.81
CA ASN A 121 -12.80 -6.89 6.23
C ASN A 121 -12.30 -8.23 6.77
N HIS A 122 -11.85 -9.11 5.89
CA HIS A 122 -11.33 -10.43 6.23
C HIS A 122 -9.91 -10.55 5.68
N TYR A 123 -9.19 -9.43 5.72
CA TYR A 123 -7.82 -9.36 5.26
C TYR A 123 -6.98 -10.37 6.05
N SER A 124 -6.06 -11.03 5.36
CA SER A 124 -5.08 -11.93 5.96
C SER A 124 -3.67 -11.53 5.55
N PRO A 125 -2.72 -11.35 6.49
CA PRO A 125 -1.31 -11.13 6.17
C PRO A 125 -0.69 -12.27 5.34
N HIS A 126 -1.33 -13.44 5.30
CA HIS A 126 -0.88 -14.58 4.49
C HIS A 126 -1.48 -14.63 3.08
N TYR A 127 -2.41 -13.73 2.76
CA TYR A 127 -3.05 -13.65 1.44
C TYR A 127 -3.07 -12.20 0.95
N GLN A 128 -1.97 -11.80 0.32
CA GLN A 128 -1.76 -10.44 -0.17
C GLN A 128 -1.60 -10.48 -1.69
N GLU A 129 -2.60 -9.95 -2.39
CA GLU A 129 -2.64 -9.94 -3.85
C GLU A 129 -2.91 -8.52 -4.36
N ILE A 130 -2.44 -8.24 -5.57
CA ILE A 130 -2.83 -7.03 -6.29
C ILE A 130 -4.20 -7.30 -6.91
N ARG A 131 -5.23 -6.59 -6.46
CA ARG A 131 -6.59 -6.69 -6.98
C ARG A 131 -6.87 -5.57 -7.97
N LEU A 132 -7.42 -5.93 -9.13
CA LEU A 132 -8.07 -4.93 -9.99
C LEU A 132 -9.35 -4.46 -9.31
N LEU A 133 -9.54 -3.15 -9.25
CA LEU A 133 -10.75 -2.57 -8.69
C LEU A 133 -11.93 -2.83 -9.62
N ARG A 134 -13.08 -3.24 -9.06
CA ARG A 134 -14.32 -3.44 -9.82
C ARG A 134 -14.72 -2.17 -10.59
N HIS A 135 -14.53 -1.02 -9.97
CA HIS A 135 -14.71 0.30 -10.57
C HIS A 135 -13.44 1.12 -10.33
N ARG A 136 -12.93 1.75 -11.40
CA ARG A 136 -11.81 2.66 -11.27
C ARG A 136 -12.24 3.87 -10.45
N VAL A 137 -11.38 4.34 -9.58
CA VAL A 137 -11.62 5.52 -8.75
C VAL A 137 -10.83 6.68 -9.31
N TYR A 138 -11.52 7.79 -9.53
CA TYR A 138 -10.88 9.04 -9.94
C TYR A 138 -10.57 9.91 -8.72
N VAL A 139 -9.34 10.41 -8.66
CA VAL A 139 -8.86 11.27 -7.58
C VAL A 139 -8.42 12.60 -8.17
N PHE A 140 -9.10 13.68 -7.77
CA PHE A 140 -8.71 15.04 -8.11
C PHE A 140 -7.63 15.56 -7.15
N PRO A 141 -6.76 16.49 -7.58
CA PRO A 141 -5.99 17.33 -6.66
C PRO A 141 -6.93 17.97 -5.62
N GLY A 142 -6.52 17.96 -4.35
CA GLY A 142 -7.33 18.45 -3.23
C GLY A 142 -8.32 17.42 -2.67
N ASN A 143 -8.38 16.20 -3.19
CA ASN A 143 -9.03 15.08 -2.50
C ASN A 143 -8.04 14.46 -1.51
N ALA A 144 -8.52 13.95 -0.38
CA ALA A 144 -7.69 13.21 0.56
C ALA A 144 -7.93 11.70 0.40
N LEU A 145 -6.92 10.89 0.73
CA LEU A 145 -6.98 9.44 0.76
C LEU A 145 -6.55 8.97 2.14
N TYR A 146 -7.46 8.31 2.87
CA TYR A 146 -7.17 7.81 4.22
C TYR A 146 -7.18 6.28 4.21
N THR A 147 -6.14 5.67 4.75
CA THR A 147 -5.98 4.23 4.83
C THR A 147 -6.08 3.81 6.29
N ARG A 148 -7.04 2.95 6.61
CA ARG A 148 -7.30 2.44 7.95
C ARG A 148 -6.93 0.98 8.01
N CYS A 149 -6.15 0.62 9.03
CA CYS A 149 -5.78 -0.75 9.33
C CYS A 149 -6.31 -1.08 10.73
N THR A 150 -7.07 -2.17 10.84
CA THR A 150 -7.51 -2.72 12.11
C THR A 150 -6.65 -3.92 12.47
N TYR A 151 -6.21 -3.98 13.72
CA TYR A 151 -5.33 -5.00 14.25
C TYR A 151 -5.95 -5.73 15.43
N ASP A 152 -5.62 -7.02 15.55
CA ASP A 152 -5.89 -7.88 16.71
C ASP A 152 -4.54 -8.25 17.36
N THR A 153 -4.38 -7.87 18.62
CA THR A 153 -3.18 -8.13 19.44
C THR A 153 -3.50 -8.96 20.68
N MET A 154 -4.60 -9.73 20.69
CA MET A 154 -4.99 -10.60 21.82
C MET A 154 -3.91 -11.62 22.18
N THR A 155 -3.05 -11.98 21.23
CA THR A 155 -1.93 -12.92 21.42
C THR A 155 -0.60 -12.24 21.79
N ARG A 156 -0.54 -10.91 21.80
CA ARG A 156 0.66 -10.12 22.10
C ARG A 156 0.66 -9.70 23.56
N LYS A 157 1.81 -9.85 24.23
CA LYS A 157 2.01 -9.46 25.63
C LYS A 157 2.61 -8.06 25.79
N GLU A 158 3.33 -7.61 24.77
CA GLU A 158 4.00 -6.31 24.71
C GLU A 158 3.40 -5.46 23.58
N ILE A 159 3.69 -4.17 23.61
CA ILE A 159 3.36 -3.23 22.54
C ILE A 159 3.90 -3.76 21.21
N THR A 160 3.07 -3.68 20.17
CA THR A 160 3.42 -4.01 18.77
C THR A 160 3.65 -2.73 17.99
#